data_AF-A0A914CXK4-F1
#
_entry.id   AF-A0A914CXK4-F1
#
_cell.length_a   1.000
_cell.length_b   1.000
_cell.length_c   1.000
_cell.angle_alpha   90.00
_cell.angle_beta   90.00
_cell.angle_gamma   90.00
#
_symmetry.space_group_name_H-M   'P 1'
#
loop_
_entity.id
_entity.type
_entity.pdbx_description
1 polymer ?
#
loop_
_entity_poly.entity_id
_entity_poly.type
_entity_poly.pdbx_seq_one_letter_code
_entity_poly.pdbx_strand_id
1 'polypeptide(L)'
;MAGIMGGVNMAGDLKNPSKAIPKGTVPAIVITTFTYAMIMILTCATTVPDATGFDIPEVDTINHRFIHPPCRWNNSCPFGQNNDYETNEHANNSSVTQVLVVFTTSIGNEAFVNALMDMKVMADSAS
;
A
#
# COMPACT_ATOMS: atom_id res chain seq x y z
N MET A 1 7.44 -4.79 13.34
CA MET A 1 6.97 -5.78 14.33
C MET A 1 6.78 -5.21 15.75
N ALA A 2 6.88 -3.89 15.97
CA ALA A 2 6.65 -3.26 17.28
C ALA A 2 5.23 -2.68 17.47
N GLY A 3 4.24 -3.09 16.67
CA GLY A 3 2.89 -2.49 16.67
C GLY A 3 1.85 -3.24 17.53
N ILE A 4 2.07 -4.51 17.84
CA ILE A 4 1.05 -5.34 18.52
C ILE A 4 1.06 -5.11 20.04
N MET A 5 2.21 -4.76 20.65
CA MET A 5 2.30 -4.56 22.10
C MET A 5 1.69 -3.23 22.57
N GLY A 6 1.63 -2.21 21.72
CA GLY A 6 1.04 -0.90 22.09
C GLY A 6 -0.49 -0.89 22.18
N GLY A 7 -1.16 -1.78 21.46
CA GLY A 7 -2.63 -1.90 21.45
C GLY A 7 -3.21 -2.63 22.67
N VAL A 8 -2.39 -3.39 23.41
CA VAL A 8 -2.85 -4.14 24.59
C VAL A 8 -3.07 -3.22 25.80
N ASN A 9 -2.40 -2.06 25.85
CA ASN A 9 -2.57 -1.10 26.94
C ASN A 9 -3.98 -0.48 27.00
N MET A 10 -4.80 -0.60 25.95
CA MET A 10 -6.22 -0.21 25.97
C MET A 10 -7.18 -1.41 26.05
N ALA A 11 -6.68 -2.65 26.02
CA ALA A 11 -7.49 -3.87 26.16
C ALA A 11 -7.89 -4.16 27.61
N GLY A 12 -7.38 -3.39 28.57
CA GLY A 12 -7.65 -3.53 30.01
C GLY A 12 -9.09 -3.24 30.44
N ASP A 13 -9.91 -2.61 29.58
CA ASP A 13 -11.32 -2.29 29.86
C ASP A 13 -12.32 -3.23 29.14
N LEU A 14 -11.83 -4.22 28.38
CA LEU A 14 -12.71 -5.11 27.61
C LEU A 14 -13.16 -6.32 28.44
N LYS A 15 -14.46 -6.33 28.77
CA LYS A 15 -15.18 -7.32 29.60
C LYS A 15 -15.02 -8.81 29.22
N ASN A 16 -14.34 -9.19 28.13
CA ASN A 16 -13.99 -10.58 27.77
C ASN A 16 -12.84 -10.64 26.73
N PRO A 17 -11.57 -10.85 27.14
CA PRO A 17 -10.42 -10.75 26.23
C PRO A 17 -10.32 -11.88 25.19
N SER A 18 -10.80 -13.08 25.51
CA SER A 18 -10.61 -14.26 24.65
C SER A 18 -11.45 -14.25 23.36
N LYS A 19 -12.58 -13.53 23.35
CA LYS A 19 -13.49 -13.44 22.20
C LYS A 19 -13.32 -12.15 21.37
N ALA A 20 -12.71 -11.12 21.96
CA ALA A 20 -12.51 -9.82 21.32
C ALA A 20 -11.30 -9.78 20.37
N ILE A 21 -10.24 -10.55 20.68
CA ILE A 21 -9.03 -10.65 19.85
C ILE A 21 -9.34 -11.11 18.41
N PRO A 22 -10.03 -12.26 18.17
CA PRO A 22 -10.29 -12.71 16.80
C PRO A 22 -11.26 -11.81 16.02
N LYS A 23 -12.21 -11.14 16.71
CA LYS A 23 -13.20 -10.27 16.06
C LYS A 23 -12.65 -8.92 15.62
N GLY A 24 -11.61 -8.41 16.28
CA GLY A 24 -10.94 -7.17 15.90
C GLY A 24 -9.79 -7.38 14.91
N THR A 25 -9.05 -8.47 15.02
CA THR A 25 -7.83 -8.68 14.22
C THR A 25 -8.10 -9.15 12.80
N VAL A 26 -9.09 -10.03 12.57
CA VAL A 26 -9.42 -10.52 11.21
C VAL A 26 -9.83 -9.39 10.25
N PRO A 27 -10.76 -8.47 10.59
CA PRO A 27 -11.09 -7.36 9.69
C PRO A 27 -9.94 -6.38 9.53
N ALA A 28 -9.12 -6.17 10.57
CA ALA A 28 -7.94 -5.31 10.47
C ALA A 28 -6.92 -5.86 9.47
N ILE A 29 -6.67 -7.17 9.47
CA ILE A 29 -5.77 -7.83 8.51
C ILE A 29 -6.30 -7.63 7.09
N VAL A 30 -7.59 -7.88 6.84
CA VAL A 30 -8.20 -7.72 5.50
C VAL A 30 -8.03 -6.30 4.96
N ILE A 31 -8.29 -5.29 5.79
CA ILE A 31 -8.12 -3.90 5.42
C ILE A 31 -6.65 -3.60 5.11
N THR A 32 -5.71 -4.04 5.97
CA THR A 32 -4.28 -3.82 5.73
C THR A 32 -3.76 -4.52 4.47
N THR A 33 -4.27 -5.70 4.13
CA THR A 33 -3.92 -6.37 2.86
C THR A 33 -4.40 -5.59 1.65
N PHE A 34 -5.59 -4.99 1.72
CA PHE A 34 -6.10 -4.14 0.64
C PHE A 34 -5.31 -2.84 0.53
N THR A 35 -4.98 -2.19 1.65
CA THR A 35 -4.08 -1.03 1.70
C THR A 35 -2.74 -1.32 1.03
N TYR A 36 -2.14 -2.49 1.32
CA TYR A 36 -0.86 -2.87 0.73
C TYR A 36 -0.95 -3.05 -0.79
N ALA A 37 -2.06 -3.62 -1.29
CA ALA A 37 -2.29 -3.74 -2.73
C ALA A 37 -2.41 -2.37 -3.41
N MET A 38 -3.05 -1.38 -2.77
CA MET A 38 -3.13 -0.02 -3.29
C MET A 38 -1.77 0.67 -3.33
N ILE A 39 -0.94 0.48 -2.30
CA ILE A 39 0.44 1.00 -2.27
C ILE A 39 1.24 0.44 -3.45
N MET A 40 1.14 -0.87 -3.70
CA MET A 40 1.84 -1.51 -4.82
C MET A 40 1.46 -0.88 -6.17
N ILE A 41 0.17 -0.63 -6.41
CA ILE A 41 -0.29 -0.03 -7.68
C ILE A 41 0.24 1.40 -7.85
N LEU A 42 0.21 2.20 -6.78
CA LEU A 42 0.68 3.59 -6.80
C LEU A 42 2.19 3.67 -6.99
N THR A 43 2.95 2.79 -6.34
CA THR A 43 4.40 2.71 -6.52
C THR A 43 4.76 2.28 -7.94
N CYS A 44 4.04 1.32 -8.54
CA CYS A 44 4.24 0.93 -9.94
C CYS A 44 3.91 2.04 -10.95
N ALA A 45 2.97 2.94 -10.62
CA ALA A 45 2.58 4.03 -11.51
C ALA A 45 3.52 5.24 -11.45
N THR A 46 4.22 5.43 -10.34
CA THR A 46 5.03 6.63 -10.07
C THR A 46 6.54 6.39 -10.13
N THR A 47 6.98 5.13 -10.10
CA THR A 47 8.41 4.78 -10.11
C THR A 47 8.74 3.85 -11.27
N VAL A 48 9.95 4.02 -11.82
CA VAL A 48 10.50 3.13 -12.84
C VAL A 48 11.52 2.18 -12.22
N PRO A 49 11.55 0.90 -12.63
CA PRO A 49 12.45 -0.09 -12.04
C PRO A 49 13.93 0.22 -12.30
N ASP A 50 14.24 0.82 -13.46
CA ASP A 50 15.59 1.12 -13.92
C ASP A 50 15.62 2.47 -14.64
N ALA A 51 16.61 3.31 -14.34
CA ALA A 51 16.78 4.64 -14.92
C ALA A 51 18.26 5.04 -15.06
N THR A 52 18.57 5.83 -16.09
CA THR A 52 19.90 6.44 -16.30
C THR A 52 20.03 7.83 -15.68
N GLY A 53 18.91 8.48 -15.35
CA GLY A 53 18.85 9.85 -14.84
C GLY A 53 19.00 10.93 -15.94
N PHE A 54 19.29 10.52 -17.17
CA PHE A 54 19.40 11.40 -18.33
C PHE A 54 18.26 11.18 -19.34
N ASP A 55 17.79 9.93 -19.46
CA ASP A 55 16.73 9.56 -20.39
C ASP A 55 15.37 9.61 -19.70
N ILE A 56 14.39 10.21 -20.38
CA ILE A 56 12.98 10.11 -19.98
C ILE A 56 12.41 8.75 -20.37
N PRO A 57 11.42 8.23 -19.62
CA PRO A 57 10.76 6.98 -19.99
C PRO A 57 10.05 7.08 -21.34
N GLU A 58 10.52 6.32 -22.33
CA GLU A 58 9.87 6.24 -23.64
C GLU A 58 8.84 5.10 -23.64
N VAL A 59 7.62 5.44 -24.07
CA VAL A 59 6.54 4.47 -24.25
C VAL A 59 6.40 4.17 -25.73
N ASP A 60 6.41 2.88 -26.06
CA ASP A 60 6.08 2.47 -27.41
C ASP A 60 4.58 2.63 -27.63
N THR A 61 4.19 3.58 -28.47
CA THR A 61 2.80 3.88 -28.79
C THR A 61 2.12 2.74 -29.56
N ILE A 62 2.89 1.83 -30.18
CA ILE A 62 2.32 0.72 -30.97
C ILE A 62 2.02 -0.49 -30.09
N ASN A 63 2.97 -0.91 -29.23
CA ASN A 63 2.77 -2.06 -28.36
C ASN A 63 2.27 -1.70 -26.94
N HIS A 64 2.10 -0.40 -26.64
CA HIS A 64 1.72 0.12 -25.32
C HIS A 64 2.61 -0.44 -24.19
N ARG A 65 3.92 -0.50 -24.44
CA ARG A 65 4.91 -0.99 -23.47
C ARG A 65 5.94 0.07 -23.16
N PHE A 66 6.41 0.02 -21.92
CA PHE A 66 7.55 0.80 -21.48
C PHE A 66 8.84 0.24 -22.12
N ILE A 67 9.59 1.08 -22.83
CA ILE A 67 10.89 0.71 -23.39
C ILE A 67 11.93 0.90 -22.29
N HIS A 68 12.61 -0.18 -21.92
CA HIS A 68 13.65 -0.12 -20.90
C HIS A 68 14.92 0.56 -21.46
N PRO A 69 15.62 1.38 -20.65
CA PRO A 69 16.84 2.04 -21.08
C PRO A 69 17.94 1.01 -21.41
N PRO A 70 18.89 1.35 -22.30
CA PRO A 70 19.97 0.44 -22.69
C PRO A 70 20.89 0.06 -21.53
N CYS A 71 20.91 0.86 -20.44
CA CYS A 71 21.66 0.55 -19.22
C CYS A 71 21.22 -0.76 -18.54
N ARG A 72 19.98 -1.23 -18.78
CA ARG A 72 19.43 -2.46 -18.19
C ARG A 72 20.14 -3.70 -18.72
N TRP A 73 20.58 -3.70 -19.97
CA TRP A 73 21.28 -4.85 -20.57
C TRP A 73 22.66 -5.09 -19.92
N ASN A 74 23.31 -4.03 -19.45
CA ASN A 74 24.61 -4.08 -18.79
C ASN A 74 24.53 -3.98 -17.26
N ASN A 75 23.31 -4.02 -16.68
CA ASN A 75 23.05 -3.80 -15.24
C ASN A 75 23.80 -2.59 -14.67
N SER A 76 23.96 -1.54 -15.48
CA SER A 76 24.74 -0.35 -15.15
C SER A 76 23.86 0.87 -14.90
N CYS A 77 22.56 0.68 -14.71
CA CYS A 77 21.64 1.78 -14.43
C CYS A 77 21.95 2.32 -13.03
N PRO A 78 22.42 3.57 -12.89
CA PRO A 78 22.70 4.15 -11.59
C PRO A 78 21.41 4.47 -10.83
N PHE A 79 20.31 4.69 -11.54
CA PHE A 79 19.05 5.07 -10.93
C PHE A 79 17.92 4.04 -11.11
N GLY A 80 16.85 4.19 -10.34
CA GLY A 80 15.62 3.40 -10.44
C GLY A 80 15.24 2.69 -9.14
N GLN A 81 14.04 2.10 -9.10
CA GLN A 81 13.47 1.46 -7.90
C GLN A 81 14.41 0.40 -7.29
N ASN A 82 15.21 -0.25 -8.13
CA ASN A 82 16.10 -1.33 -7.69
C ASN A 82 17.53 -0.87 -7.39
N ASN A 83 17.91 0.36 -7.78
CA ASN A 83 19.30 0.82 -7.74
C ASN A 83 19.56 1.99 -6.79
N ASP A 84 18.57 2.86 -6.50
CA ASP A 84 18.73 4.01 -5.60
C ASP A 84 17.96 3.88 -4.27
N TYR A 85 18.57 3.37 -3.21
CA TYR A 85 17.83 3.25 -1.94
C TYR A 85 17.38 4.61 -1.36
N GLU A 86 18.17 5.69 -1.52
CA GLU A 86 17.90 6.99 -0.90
C GLU A 86 16.71 7.74 -1.51
N THR A 87 16.63 7.81 -2.83
CA THR A 87 15.52 8.47 -3.53
C THR A 87 14.26 7.60 -3.48
N ASN A 88 14.41 6.27 -3.51
CA ASN A 88 13.29 5.34 -3.40
C ASN A 88 12.67 5.35 -2.01
N GLU A 89 13.43 5.58 -0.94
CA GLU A 89 12.88 5.77 0.40
C GLU A 89 11.97 7.00 0.45
N HIS A 90 12.41 8.12 -0.12
CA HIS A 90 11.59 9.33 -0.21
C HIS A 90 10.32 9.13 -1.06
N ALA A 91 10.44 8.44 -2.21
CA ALA A 91 9.31 8.12 -3.07
C ALA A 91 8.31 7.15 -2.40
N ASN A 92 8.81 6.16 -1.66
CA ASN A 92 7.99 5.25 -0.86
C ASN A 92 7.25 6.01 0.24
N ASN A 93 7.94 6.85 1.01
CA ASN A 93 7.32 7.66 2.05
C ASN A 93 6.24 8.61 1.49
N SER A 94 6.48 9.20 0.31
CA SER A 94 5.46 9.99 -0.39
C SER A 94 4.24 9.15 -0.81
N SER A 95 4.45 7.94 -1.32
CA SER A 95 3.36 7.01 -1.68
C SER A 95 2.56 6.57 -0.44
N VAL A 96 3.24 6.26 0.67
CA VAL A 96 2.60 5.85 1.93
C VAL A 96 1.78 7.00 2.52
N THR A 97 2.28 8.24 2.46
CA THR A 97 1.53 9.41 2.93
C THR A 97 0.30 9.69 2.07
N GLN A 98 0.38 9.56 0.75
CA GLN A 98 -0.79 9.69 -0.12
C GLN A 98 -1.86 8.64 0.21
N VAL A 99 -1.47 7.39 0.38
CA VAL A 99 -2.41 6.32 0.77
C VAL A 99 -3.01 6.60 2.14
N LEU A 100 -2.21 7.01 3.13
CA LEU A 100 -2.73 7.41 4.44
C LEU A 100 -3.75 8.55 4.35
N VAL A 101 -3.52 9.54 3.50
CA VAL A 101 -4.47 10.63 3.23
C VAL A 101 -5.75 10.11 2.57
N VAL A 102 -5.64 9.19 1.61
CA VAL A 102 -6.82 8.53 1.01
C VAL A 102 -7.59 7.74 2.08
N PHE A 103 -6.91 7.01 2.97
CA PHE A 103 -7.55 6.29 4.07
C PHE A 103 -8.24 7.22 5.07
N THR A 104 -7.62 8.34 5.47
CA THR A 104 -8.25 9.28 6.41
C THR A 104 -9.42 10.05 5.77
N THR A 105 -9.31 10.45 4.51
CA THR A 105 -10.39 11.14 3.77
C THR A 105 -11.55 10.20 3.45
N SER A 106 -11.27 8.92 3.16
CA SER A 106 -12.31 7.92 2.92
C SER A 106 -13.04 7.49 4.20
N ILE A 107 -12.38 7.43 5.35
CA ILE A 107 -13.06 7.28 6.65
C ILE A 107 -13.97 8.48 6.96
N GLY A 108 -13.61 9.68 6.48
CA GLY A 108 -14.46 10.87 6.57
C GLY A 108 -15.68 10.85 5.64
N ASN A 109 -15.78 9.88 4.71
CA ASN A 109 -16.88 9.75 3.77
C ASN A 109 -17.87 8.68 4.23
N GLU A 110 -19.07 9.11 4.61
CA GLU A 110 -20.16 8.26 5.06
C GLU A 110 -20.59 7.18 4.04
N ALA A 111 -20.44 7.43 2.74
CA ALA A 111 -20.71 6.41 1.71
C ALA A 111 -19.65 5.28 1.71
N PHE A 112 -18.39 5.62 1.95
CA PHE A 112 -17.31 4.64 2.04
C PHE A 112 -17.37 3.86 3.36
N VAL A 113 -17.71 4.53 4.46
CA VAL A 113 -17.95 3.88 5.75
C VAL A 113 -19.13 2.90 5.67
N ASN A 114 -20.22 3.27 5.00
CA ASN A 114 -21.34 2.38 4.76
C ASN A 114 -20.97 1.20 3.84
N ALA A 115 -20.19 1.44 2.77
CA ALA A 115 -19.70 0.37 1.91
C ALA A 115 -18.76 -0.60 2.65
N LEU A 116 -17.91 -0.11 3.56
CA LEU A 116 -17.07 -0.93 4.43
C LEU A 116 -17.90 -1.76 5.42
N MET A 117 -18.95 -1.17 5.98
CA MET A 117 -19.89 -1.87 6.87
C MET A 117 -20.68 -2.93 6.12
N ASP A 118 -21.13 -2.66 4.89
CA ASP A 118 -21.80 -3.63 4.02
C ASP A 118 -20.87 -4.78 3.61
N MET A 119 -19.61 -4.50 3.27
CA MET A 119 -18.64 -5.56 2.97
C MET A 119 -18.37 -6.46 4.19
N LYS A 120 -18.35 -5.87 5.40
CA LYS A 120 -18.24 -6.62 6.66
C LYS A 120 -19.51 -7.43 6.95
N VAL A 121 -20.70 -6.88 6.69
CA VAL A 121 -22.00 -7.56 6.81
C VAL A 121 -22.10 -8.73 5.83
N MET A 122 -21.62 -8.58 4.60
CA MET A 122 -21.56 -9.66 3.61
C MET A 122 -20.58 -10.77 4.01
N ALA A 123 -19.44 -10.42 4.63
CA ALA A 123 -18.47 -11.40 5.13
C ALA A 123 -18.96 -12.15 6.39
N ASP A 124 -19.69 -11.49 7.29
CA ASP A 124 -20.34 -12.13 8.44
C ASP A 124 -21.58 -12.96 8.03
N SER A 125 -22.17 -12.72 6.85
CA SER A 125 -23.28 -13.50 6.29
C SER A 125 -22.84 -14.76 5.53
N ALA A 126 -21.53 -14.96 5.34
CA ALA A 126 -20.95 -16.12 4.65
C ALA A 126 -20.43 -17.22 5.60
N SER A 127 -20.65 -17.09 6.92
CA SER A 127 -20.41 -18.12 7.94
C SER A 127 -21.69 -18.47 8.68
#